data_AF-A0A5D2R381-F1
#
_entry.id   AF-A0A5D2R381-F1
#
_cell.length_a   1.000
_cell.length_b   1.000
_cell.length_c   1.000
_cell.angle_alpha   90.00
_cell.angle_beta   90.00
_cell.angle_gamma   90.00
#
_symmetry.space_group_name_H-M   'P 1'
#
loop_
_entity.id
_entity.type
_entity.pdbx_description
1 polymer ?
#
loop_
_entity_poly.entity_id
_entity_poly.type
_entity_poly.pdbx_seq_one_letter_code
_entity_poly.pdbx_strand_id
1 'polypeptide(L)'
;MYKEYRDTTLNGAVEQKYTEITSRHRVRFPCIQIIKTATIPAKLCKRDDTKQLHNSKIKFPLVFNKVRSPTRKLKITYKASKLNLFEFSHCNEKRVNVVYSSKIFGSEHLSVC
;
A
#
# COMPACT_ATOMS: atom_id res chain seq x y z
N MET A 1 -3.89 15.92 -8.86
CA MET A 1 -3.78 14.44 -8.92
C MET A 1 -4.85 13.76 -8.07
N TYR A 2 -5.74 13.01 -8.71
CA TYR A 2 -6.72 12.14 -8.07
C TYR A 2 -6.08 10.77 -7.78
N LYS A 3 -6.22 10.20 -6.58
CA LYS A 3 -5.74 8.86 -6.21
C LYS A 3 -6.77 8.06 -5.40
N GLU A 4 -6.76 6.74 -5.58
CA GLU A 4 -7.61 5.79 -4.87
C GLU A 4 -6.72 4.78 -4.13
N TYR A 5 -7.04 4.49 -2.87
CA TYR A 5 -6.34 3.54 -2.00
C TYR A 5 -7.34 2.55 -1.39
N ARG A 6 -6.82 1.41 -0.95
CA ARG A 6 -7.56 0.40 -0.19
C ARG A 6 -6.94 0.30 1.20
N ASP A 7 -7.64 0.77 2.21
CA ASP A 7 -7.19 0.70 3.60
C ASP A 7 -8.37 0.50 4.56
N THR A 8 -8.10 0.13 5.81
CA THR A 8 -9.14 0.01 6.85
C THR A 8 -9.60 1.36 7.39
N THR A 9 -8.75 2.40 7.33
CA THR A 9 -9.02 3.72 7.91
C THR A 9 -8.69 4.85 6.94
N LEU A 10 -9.23 6.05 7.19
CA LEU A 10 -8.83 7.24 6.44
C LEU A 10 -7.38 7.66 6.75
N ASN A 11 -6.88 7.42 7.96
CA ASN A 11 -5.55 7.85 8.35
C ASN A 11 -4.47 7.00 7.66
N GLY A 12 -4.62 5.67 7.64
CA GLY A 12 -3.69 4.79 6.94
C GLY A 12 -3.70 5.00 5.42
N ALA A 13 -4.84 5.35 4.82
CA ALA A 13 -4.87 5.71 3.42
C ALA A 13 -4.20 7.08 3.12
N VAL A 14 -4.21 8.03 4.07
CA VAL A 14 -3.40 9.27 3.96
C VAL A 14 -1.91 8.94 4.04
N GLU A 15 -1.50 8.04 4.94
CA GLU A 15 -0.11 7.63 5.07
C GLU A 15 0.41 6.98 3.79
N GLN A 16 -0.33 6.01 3.24
CA GLN A 16 -0.02 5.38 1.95
C GLN A 16 0.10 6.42 0.83
N LYS A 17 -0.76 7.43 0.83
CA LYS A 17 -0.71 8.52 -0.14
C LYS A 17 0.60 9.29 -0.07
N TYR A 18 1.03 9.67 1.12
CA TYR A 18 2.29 10.40 1.27
C TYR A 18 3.47 9.56 0.78
N THR A 19 3.55 8.29 1.16
CA THR A 19 4.62 7.39 0.71
C THR A 19 4.66 7.22 -0.82
N GLU A 20 3.50 7.04 -1.46
CA GLU A 20 3.43 6.85 -2.92
C GLU A 20 3.87 8.11 -3.67
N ILE A 21 3.41 9.28 -3.25
CA ILE A 21 3.73 10.55 -3.91
C ILE A 21 5.22 10.88 -3.73
N THR A 22 5.78 10.67 -2.53
CA THR A 22 7.20 10.87 -2.28
C THR A 22 8.06 9.93 -3.14
N SER A 23 7.67 8.66 -3.29
CA SER A 23 8.44 7.70 -4.10
C SER A 23 8.35 8.00 -5.60
N ARG A 24 7.16 8.23 -6.15
CA ARG A 24 6.95 8.38 -7.60
C ARG A 24 7.33 9.77 -8.12
N HIS A 25 7.09 10.81 -7.32
CA HIS A 25 7.22 12.20 -7.74
C HIS A 25 8.29 12.97 -6.95
N ARG A 26 9.00 12.33 -6.02
CA ARG A 26 10.08 12.93 -5.20
C ARG A 26 9.63 14.20 -4.45
N VAL A 27 8.38 14.21 -3.99
CA VAL A 27 7.77 15.36 -3.31
C VAL A 27 7.92 15.24 -1.79
N ARG A 28 8.23 16.35 -1.12
CA ARG A 28 8.27 16.44 0.35
C ARG A 28 6.87 16.70 0.93
N PHE A 29 6.65 16.28 2.17
CA PHE A 29 5.38 16.44 2.90
C PHE A 29 4.75 17.86 2.82
N PRO A 30 5.48 18.98 3.05
CA PRO A 30 4.88 20.31 3.02
C PRO A 30 4.33 20.72 1.64
N CYS A 31 4.78 20.09 0.57
CA CYS A 31 4.38 20.43 -0.79
C CYS A 31 3.06 19.75 -1.22
N ILE A 32 2.51 18.86 -0.39
CA ILE A 32 1.34 18.04 -0.71
C ILE A 32 0.12 18.58 0.03
N GLN A 33 -0.86 19.07 -0.72
CA GLN A 33 -2.15 19.50 -0.17
C GLN A 33 -3.25 18.53 -0.56
N ILE A 34 -3.99 18.05 0.44
CA ILE A 34 -5.19 17.22 0.25
C ILE A 34 -6.37 18.17 0.03
N ILE A 35 -7.07 18.04 -1.09
CA ILE A 35 -8.24 18.87 -1.39
C ILE A 35 -9.50 18.25 -0.79
N LYS A 36 -9.73 16.97 -1.09
CA LYS A 36 -10.92 16.24 -0.67
C LYS A 36 -10.59 14.78 -0.44
N THR A 37 -11.20 14.24 0.61
CA THR A 37 -11.20 12.82 0.94
C THR A 37 -12.63 12.30 0.87
N ALA A 38 -12.81 11.08 0.36
CA ALA A 38 -14.12 10.45 0.32
C ALA A 38 -13.97 8.93 0.39
N THR A 39 -14.85 8.27 1.13
CA THR A 39 -15.02 6.82 1.05
C THR A 39 -15.85 6.48 -0.17
N ILE A 40 -15.42 5.50 -0.97
CA ILE A 40 -16.07 5.17 -2.24
C ILE A 40 -16.48 3.69 -2.25
N PRO A 41 -17.75 3.38 -2.60
CA PRO A 41 -18.19 2.00 -2.75
C PRO A 41 -17.49 1.32 -3.94
N ALA A 42 -17.29 0.01 -3.86
CA ALA A 42 -16.52 -0.76 -4.84
C ALA A 42 -16.97 -0.59 -6.30
N LYS A 43 -18.26 -0.31 -6.55
CA LYS A 43 -18.82 -0.11 -7.90
C LYS A 43 -18.34 1.18 -8.58
N LEU A 44 -17.96 2.19 -7.80
CA LEU A 44 -17.62 3.53 -8.30
C LEU A 44 -16.11 3.76 -8.41
N CYS A 45 -15.28 2.77 -8.07
CA CYS A 45 -13.83 2.87 -8.16
C CYS A 45 -13.39 2.90 -9.62
N LYS A 46 -12.57 3.90 -9.98
CA LYS A 46 -12.18 4.13 -11.37
C LYS A 46 -10.87 3.44 -11.72
N ARG A 47 -9.97 3.21 -10.76
CA ARG A 47 -8.64 2.65 -11.02
C ARG A 47 -8.61 1.14 -11.13
N ASP A 48 -7.82 0.64 -12.07
CA ASP A 48 -7.70 -0.81 -12.32
C ASP A 48 -6.91 -1.52 -11.21
N ASP A 49 -5.88 -0.85 -10.66
CA ASP A 49 -5.11 -1.33 -9.50
C ASP A 49 -5.98 -1.62 -8.27
N THR A 50 -7.02 -0.80 -8.05
CA THR A 50 -7.96 -1.02 -6.95
C THR A 50 -9.03 -2.03 -7.35
N LYS A 51 -9.56 -1.97 -8.58
CA LYS A 51 -10.59 -2.89 -9.11
C LYS A 51 -10.20 -4.36 -9.02
N GLN A 52 -8.94 -4.69 -9.34
CA GLN A 52 -8.47 -6.08 -9.30
C GLN A 52 -8.68 -6.76 -7.94
N LEU A 53 -8.74 -5.99 -6.85
CA LEU A 53 -8.86 -6.48 -5.47
C LEU A 53 -10.31 -6.55 -4.95
N HIS A 54 -11.33 -6.31 -5.79
CA HIS A 54 -12.72 -6.27 -5.34
C HIS A 54 -13.36 -7.66 -5.19
N ASN A 55 -12.85 -8.65 -5.91
CA ASN A 55 -13.45 -9.98 -5.91
C ASN A 55 -13.15 -10.68 -4.57
N SER A 56 -14.20 -11.03 -3.82
CA SER A 56 -14.07 -11.67 -2.50
C SER A 56 -13.52 -13.11 -2.56
N LYS A 57 -13.45 -13.72 -3.75
CA LYS A 57 -12.92 -15.07 -3.96
C LYS A 57 -11.46 -15.08 -4.41
N ILE A 58 -10.77 -13.94 -4.46
CA ILE A 58 -9.37 -13.87 -4.86
C ILE A 58 -8.51 -14.60 -3.82
N LYS A 59 -7.56 -15.42 -4.31
CA LYS A 59 -6.54 -16.08 -3.50
C LYS A 59 -5.18 -15.77 -4.12
N PHE A 60 -4.26 -15.28 -3.30
CA PHE A 60 -2.87 -15.10 -3.71
C PHE A 60 -2.03 -16.24 -3.12
N PRO A 61 -1.29 -16.99 -3.95
CA PRO A 61 -0.31 -17.94 -3.45
C PRO A 61 0.88 -17.17 -2.88
N LEU A 62 1.29 -17.50 -1.67
CA LEU A 62 2.56 -17.03 -1.11
C LEU A 62 3.71 -17.89 -1.65
N VAL A 63 4.35 -17.43 -2.73
CA VAL A 63 5.44 -18.17 -3.41
C VAL A 63 6.73 -18.17 -2.58
N PHE A 64 7.01 -17.08 -1.87
CA PHE A 64 8.23 -16.93 -1.08
C PHE A 64 7.91 -16.42 0.33
N ASN A 65 8.09 -17.30 1.31
CA ASN A 65 7.91 -16.97 2.72
C ASN A 65 9.25 -16.57 3.34
N LYS A 66 9.41 -15.27 3.62
CA LYS A 66 10.56 -14.78 4.36
C LYS A 66 10.46 -15.25 5.81
N VAL A 67 11.25 -16.25 6.18
CA VAL A 67 11.34 -16.73 7.57
C VAL A 67 11.85 -15.60 8.46
N ARG A 68 11.00 -15.14 9.38
CA ARG A 68 11.37 -14.20 10.43
C ARG A 68 11.22 -14.90 11.77
N SER A 69 12.19 -14.72 12.65
CA SER A 69 12.06 -15.18 14.04
C SER A 69 10.83 -14.49 14.68
N PRO A 70 9.94 -15.22 15.37
CA PRO A 70 8.77 -14.63 16.02
C PRO A 70 9.11 -13.56 17.05
N THR A 71 10.25 -13.73 17.75
CA THR A 71 10.75 -12.78 18.75
C THR A 71 12.22 -12.47 18.53
N ARG A 72 12.67 -11.30 18.99
CA ARG A 72 14.08 -10.89 18.86
C ARG A 72 15.04 -11.83 19.59
N LYS A 73 14.60 -12.43 20.72
CA LYS A 73 15.40 -13.37 21.52
C LYS A 73 15.74 -14.66 20.76
N LEU A 74 14.84 -15.12 19.89
CA LEU A 74 15.01 -16.34 19.10
C LEU A 74 15.75 -16.10 17.78
N LYS A 75 16.28 -14.89 17.55
CA LYS A 75 17.08 -14.58 16.37
C LYS A 75 18.48 -15.20 16.51
N ILE A 76 18.73 -16.24 15.73
CA ILE A 76 20.01 -16.97 15.70
C ILE A 76 20.85 -16.54 14.48
N THR A 77 22.18 -16.56 14.62
CA THR A 77 23.12 -16.30 13.51
C THR A 77 23.20 -17.48 12.55
N TYR A 78 23.11 -18.70 13.08
CA TYR A 78 23.19 -19.93 12.31
C TYR A 78 22.11 -20.91 12.73
N LYS A 79 21.58 -21.68 11.78
CA LYS A 79 20.65 -22.78 12.00
C LYS A 79 21.13 -23.99 11.22
N ALA A 80 21.27 -25.14 11.87
CA ALA A 80 21.79 -26.35 11.25
C ALA A 80 20.86 -26.94 10.16
N SER A 81 19.55 -26.70 10.28
CA SER A 81 18.54 -27.15 9.32
C SER A 81 18.33 -26.13 8.19
N LYS A 82 18.26 -26.59 6.93
CA LYS A 82 17.83 -25.76 5.79
C LYS A 82 16.40 -25.27 5.99
N LEU A 83 16.13 -24.03 5.58
CA LEU A 83 14.82 -23.41 5.68
C LEU A 83 14.01 -23.66 4.40
N ASN A 84 12.74 -24.02 4.55
CA ASN A 84 11.81 -24.11 3.43
C ASN A 84 11.17 -22.74 3.19
N LEU A 85 11.39 -22.17 2.00
CA LEU A 85 10.88 -20.85 1.63
C LEU A 85 9.60 -20.92 0.78
N PHE A 86 9.30 -22.11 0.25
CA PHE A 86 8.18 -22.36 -0.66
C PHE A 86 7.10 -23.15 0.07
N GLU A 87 6.19 -22.45 0.75
CA GLU A 87 4.98 -23.08 1.30
C GLU A 87 3.73 -22.32 0.86
N PHE A 88 2.82 -23.05 0.19
CA PHE A 88 1.58 -22.50 -0.33
C PHE A 88 0.61 -22.21 0.82
N SER A 89 0.60 -20.96 1.28
CA SER A 89 -0.41 -20.44 2.19
C SER A 89 -1.22 -19.33 1.53
N HIS A 90 -2.46 -19.18 1.98
CA HIS A 90 -3.41 -18.20 1.45
C HIS A 90 -3.54 -17.01 2.41
N CYS A 91 -3.21 -15.81 1.93
CA CYS A 91 -3.51 -14.58 2.65
C CYS A 91 -4.92 -14.11 2.28
N ASN A 92 -5.78 -13.91 3.27
CA ASN A 92 -7.12 -13.37 3.07
C ASN A 92 -7.23 -12.07 3.84
N GLU A 93 -7.28 -10.94 3.13
CA GLU A 93 -7.32 -9.63 3.75
C GLU A 93 -8.45 -8.80 3.16
N LYS A 94 -9.37 -8.37 4.03
CA LYS A 94 -10.51 -7.53 3.68
C LYS A 94 -10.20 -6.09 4.10
N ARG A 95 -10.15 -5.16 3.15
CA ARG A 95 -9.95 -3.72 3.40
C ARG A 95 -11.01 -2.88 2.68
N VAL A 96 -11.28 -1.68 3.20
CA VAL A 96 -12.22 -0.71 2.61
C VAL A 96 -11.50 0.24 1.66
N ASN A 97 -12.23 1.10 0.96
CA ASN A 97 -11.72 1.86 -0.18
C ASN A 97 -11.89 3.34 0.09
N VAL A 98 -10.80 4.06 -0.11
CA VAL A 98 -10.76 5.49 0.16
C VAL A 98 -10.13 6.20 -1.01
N VAL A 99 -10.69 7.35 -1.35
CA VAL A 99 -10.24 8.17 -2.46
C VAL A 99 -9.79 9.53 -1.96
N TYR A 100 -8.71 10.01 -2.57
CA TYR A 100 -8.05 11.26 -2.26
C TYR A 100 -7.87 12.06 -3.53
N SER A 101 -8.34 13.30 -3.51
CA SER A 101 -7.87 14.31 -4.44
C SER A 101 -6.78 15.14 -3.77
N SER A 102 -5.67 15.36 -4.48
CA SER A 102 -4.55 16.19 -4.02
C SER A 102 -4.12 17.15 -5.09
N LYS A 103 -3.73 18.35 -4.68
CA LYS A 103 -2.90 19.24 -5.49
C LYS A 103 -1.45 19.09 -5.01
N ILE A 104 -0.54 18.97 -5.95
CA ILE A 104 0.91 19.05 -5.68
C ILE A 104 1.30 20.45 -6.12
N PHE A 105 1.88 21.25 -5.22
CA PHE A 105 2.43 22.54 -5.60
C PHE A 105 3.66 22.29 -6.50
N GLY A 106 3.65 22.83 -7.73
CA GLY A 106 4.77 22.67 -8.68
C GLY A 106 4.53 21.74 -9.88
N SER A 107 3.30 21.59 -10.39
CA SER A 107 3.09 20.95 -11.70
C SER A 107 3.61 21.77 -12.90
N GLU A 108 4.17 22.95 -12.64
CA GLU A 108 4.91 23.74 -13.61
C GLU A 108 6.33 23.94 -13.07
N HIS A 109 7.29 23.39 -13.80
CA HIS A 109 8.72 23.32 -13.50
C HIS A 109 9.13 22.49 -12.26
N LEU A 110 9.59 21.28 -12.57
CA LEU A 110 10.58 20.52 -11.81
C LEU A 110 11.84 21.40 -11.58
N SER A 111 11.81 22.25 -10.57
CA SER A 111 13.02 22.77 -9.94
C SER A 111 12.93 22.45 -8.45
N VAL A 112 13.55 21.31 -8.12
CA VAL A 112 14.36 21.10 -6.93
C VAL A 112 14.07 22.08 -5.78
N CYS A 113 13.39 21.60 -4.74
CA CYS A 113 13.76 22.02 -3.39
C CYS A 113 14.86 21.10 -2.85
#